data_AF-A0A1V5XKC9-F1
#
_entry.id   AF-A0A1V5XKC9-F1
#
_cell.length_a   1.000
_cell.length_b   1.000
_cell.length_c   1.000
_cell.angle_alpha   90.00
_cell.angle_beta   90.00
_cell.angle_gamma   90.00
#
_symmetry.space_group_name_H-M   'P 1'
#
loop_
_entity.id
_entity.type
_entity.pdbx_description
1 polymer ?
#
loop_
_entity_poly.entity_id
_entity_poly.type
_entity_poly.pdbx_seq_one_letter_code
_entity_poly.pdbx_strand_id
1 'polypeptide(L)'
;MSSQRNAVPPSPHLIIAAVKGDSLPKEPLYCDVCGKIIEGEPAGKGLLLWTRGDEVREELPVLCETCAPAIAAAGGMKWIEEEE
;
A
#
# COMPACT_ATOMS: atom_id res chain seq x y z
N MET A 1 45.37 -34.69 -3.95
CA MET A 1 43.99 -34.28 -4.31
C MET A 1 43.21 -34.17 -3.01
N SER A 2 43.21 -32.99 -2.40
CA SER A 2 42.62 -32.75 -1.08
C SER A 2 41.56 -31.65 -1.22
N SER A 3 40.30 -32.08 -1.14
CA SER A 3 39.10 -31.24 -1.14
C SER A 3 39.04 -30.45 0.17
N GLN A 4 39.29 -29.13 0.11
CA GLN A 4 39.07 -28.25 1.25
C GLN A 4 37.58 -27.92 1.33
N ARG A 5 36.93 -28.48 2.36
CA ARG A 5 35.56 -28.15 2.76
C ARG A 5 35.57 -26.71 3.29
N ASN A 6 34.94 -25.78 2.58
CA ASN A 6 34.68 -24.44 3.06
C ASN A 6 33.78 -24.52 4.32
N ALA A 7 34.29 -24.07 5.45
CA ALA A 7 33.49 -23.84 6.64
C ALA A 7 32.66 -22.55 6.42
N VAL A 8 31.34 -22.67 6.37
CA VAL A 8 30.42 -21.54 6.41
C VAL A 8 30.30 -21.09 7.87
N PRO A 9 30.58 -19.82 8.22
CA PRO A 9 30.38 -19.35 9.59
C PRO A 9 28.89 -19.38 9.94
N PRO A 10 28.49 -19.81 11.15
CA PRO A 10 27.10 -19.66 11.56
C PRO A 10 26.82 -18.18 11.75
N SER A 11 25.96 -17.61 10.90
CA SER A 11 25.43 -16.26 11.08
C SER A 11 24.82 -16.16 12.49
N PRO A 12 25.31 -15.24 13.34
CA PRO A 12 24.66 -14.96 14.60
C PRO A 12 23.37 -14.18 14.30
N HIS A 13 22.41 -14.26 15.21
CA HIS A 13 21.15 -13.50 15.20
C HIS A 13 19.97 -14.17 14.47
N LEU A 14 19.53 -15.31 15.01
CA LEU A 14 18.09 -15.49 15.21
C LEU A 14 17.83 -16.34 16.45
N ILE A 15 17.90 -15.71 17.63
CA ILE A 15 17.29 -16.27 18.83
C ILE A 15 15.85 -15.75 18.83
N ILE A 16 14.90 -16.58 18.37
CA ILE A 16 13.47 -16.26 18.47
C ILE A 16 13.06 -16.49 19.93
N ALA A 17 13.03 -15.41 20.71
CA ALA A 17 12.30 -15.40 21.97
C ALA A 17 10.80 -15.25 21.64
N ALA A 18 9.98 -16.22 22.08
CA ALA A 18 8.54 -16.16 21.96
C ALA A 18 8.00 -15.03 22.84
N VAL A 19 7.70 -13.88 22.23
CA VAL A 19 6.97 -12.79 22.90
C VAL A 19 5.47 -13.06 22.80
N LYS A 20 4.81 -12.89 23.94
CA LYS A 20 3.39 -13.16 24.15
C LYS A 20 2.56 -12.08 23.46
N GLY A 21 1.97 -12.44 22.33
CA GLY A 21 0.76 -11.82 21.75
C GLY A 21 0.76 -10.31 21.62
N ASP A 22 1.41 -9.79 20.58
CA ASP A 22 1.05 -8.51 19.98
C ASP A 22 0.95 -8.72 18.47
N SER A 23 -0.07 -8.11 17.86
CA SER A 23 -0.35 -8.19 16.42
C SER A 23 0.92 -8.04 15.59
N LEU A 24 1.10 -8.90 14.57
CA LEU A 24 2.13 -8.71 13.55
C LEU A 24 2.14 -7.24 13.09
N PRO A 25 3.31 -6.59 12.94
CA PRO A 25 3.36 -5.23 12.44
C PRO A 25 2.62 -5.20 11.09
N LYS A 26 1.51 -4.45 11.02
CA LYS A 26 0.84 -4.17 9.74
C LYS A 26 1.87 -3.51 8.85
N GLU A 27 2.03 -4.03 7.62
CA GLU A 27 2.89 -3.38 6.64
C GLU A 27 2.47 -1.90 6.51
N PRO A 28 3.44 -0.97 6.38
CA PRO A 28 3.12 0.44 6.27
C PRO A 28 2.23 0.68 5.05
N LEU A 29 1.09 1.35 5.26
CA LEU A 29 0.19 1.78 4.20
C LEU A 29 0.77 3.05 3.56
N TYR A 30 0.74 3.12 2.23
CA TYR A 30 1.18 4.28 1.47
C TYR A 30 0.01 4.86 0.69
N CYS A 31 -0.06 6.19 0.63
CA CYS A 31 -1.01 6.88 -0.23
C CYS A 31 -0.63 6.66 -1.69
N ASP A 32 -1.53 6.11 -2.49
CA ASP A 32 -1.28 5.83 -3.92
C ASP A 32 -1.04 7.09 -4.77
N VAL A 33 -1.41 8.27 -4.25
CA VAL A 33 -1.31 9.55 -4.97
C VAL A 33 -0.02 10.28 -4.65
N CYS A 34 0.32 10.43 -3.37
CA CYS A 34 1.49 11.22 -2.95
C CYS A 34 2.64 10.37 -2.38
N GLY A 35 2.46 9.06 -2.24
CA GLY A 35 3.47 8.13 -1.74
C GLY A 35 3.79 8.27 -0.25
N LYS A 36 3.09 9.14 0.49
CA LYS A 36 3.31 9.31 1.94
C LYS A 36 2.77 8.11 2.71
N ILE A 37 3.46 7.77 3.81
CA ILE A 37 2.96 6.79 4.78
C ILE A 37 1.66 7.31 5.38
N ILE A 38 0.67 6.44 5.47
CA ILE A 38 -0.60 6.68 6.16
C ILE A 38 -0.44 6.14 7.58
N GLU A 39 -0.49 7.02 8.56
CA GLU A 39 -0.53 6.65 9.98
C GLU A 39 -1.98 6.32 10.37
N GLY A 40 -2.22 5.08 10.81
CA GLY A 40 -3.55 4.63 11.21
C GLY A 40 -4.41 4.17 10.03
N GLU A 41 -5.67 4.62 9.99
CA GLU A 41 -6.64 4.21 8.97
C GLU A 41 -6.63 5.17 7.77
N PRO A 42 -6.79 4.67 6.54
CA PRO A 42 -6.88 5.52 5.35
C PRO A 42 -8.14 6.41 5.41
N ALA A 43 -7.99 7.66 4.98
CA ALA A 43 -9.09 8.63 4.98
C ALA A 43 -10.15 8.34 3.91
N GLY A 44 -9.81 7.51 2.93
CA GLY A 44 -10.74 7.05 1.92
C GLY A 44 -10.07 6.10 0.94
N LYS A 45 -10.90 5.54 0.06
CA LYS A 45 -10.47 4.81 -1.12
C LYS A 45 -10.91 5.59 -2.36
N GLY A 46 -10.01 5.77 -3.31
CA GLY A 46 -10.39 6.20 -4.65
C GLY A 46 -11.03 5.04 -5.42
N LEU A 47 -11.40 5.32 -6.67
CA LEU A 47 -11.79 4.29 -7.64
C LEU A 47 -11.06 4.56 -8.94
N LEU A 48 -10.23 3.62 -9.37
CA LEU A 48 -9.69 3.58 -10.71
C LEU A 48 -10.46 2.52 -11.48
N LEU A 49 -11.05 2.95 -12.60
CA LEU A 49 -11.89 2.12 -13.45
C LEU A 49 -11.28 2.08 -14.84
N TRP A 50 -11.04 0.88 -15.36
CA TRP A 50 -10.61 0.67 -16.74
C TRP A 50 -11.59 -0.25 -17.43
N THR A 51 -12.00 0.15 -18.63
CA THR A 51 -12.90 -0.63 -19.48
C THR A 51 -12.19 -1.00 -20.79
N ARG A 52 -12.29 -2.27 -21.20
CA ARG A 52 -11.74 -2.78 -22.46
C ARG A 52 -12.71 -3.78 -23.08
N GLY A 53 -13.52 -3.31 -24.04
CA GLY A 53 -14.62 -4.12 -24.57
C GLY A 53 -15.59 -4.46 -23.44
N ASP A 54 -15.78 -5.76 -23.18
CA ASP A 54 -16.63 -6.26 -22.09
C ASP A 54 -15.86 -6.44 -20.76
N GLU A 55 -14.54 -6.21 -20.74
CA GLU A 55 -13.75 -6.32 -19.52
C GLU A 55 -13.80 -5.01 -18.71
N VAL A 56 -14.10 -5.14 -17.42
CA VAL A 56 -14.03 -4.06 -16.44
C VAL A 56 -13.03 -4.44 -15.36
N ARG A 57 -12.07 -3.55 -15.10
CA ARG A 57 -11.12 -3.66 -13.98
C ARG A 57 -11.34 -2.50 -13.04
N GLU A 58 -11.40 -2.81 -11.76
CA GLU A 58 -11.55 -1.86 -10.66
C GLU A 58 -10.37 -1.99 -9.71
N GLU A 59 -9.80 -0.86 -9.31
CA GLU A 59 -8.85 -0.77 -8.21
C GLU A 59 -9.28 0.32 -7.23
N LEU A 60 -9.12 0.03 -5.93
CA LEU A 60 -9.51 0.91 -4.84
C LEU A 60 -8.26 1.45 -4.13
N PRO A 61 -7.57 2.45 -4.72
CA PRO A 61 -6.36 3.03 -4.15
C PRO A 61 -6.64 3.62 -2.77
N VAL A 62 -5.74 3.38 -1.82
CA VAL A 62 -5.77 3.94 -0.48
C VAL A 62 -5.22 5.37 -0.49
N LEU A 63 -5.98 6.29 0.11
CA LEU A 63 -5.69 7.72 0.09
C LEU A 63 -5.48 8.27 1.49
N CYS A 64 -4.51 9.17 1.64
CA CYS A 64 -4.32 9.92 2.88
C CYS A 64 -5.37 11.02 3.05
N GLU A 65 -5.44 11.57 4.26
CA GLU A 65 -6.33 12.66 4.66
C GLU A 65 -6.25 13.92 3.79
N THR A 66 -5.12 14.15 3.12
CA THR A 66 -4.96 15.29 2.21
C THR A 66 -5.46 14.96 0.81
N CYS A 67 -5.12 13.79 0.27
CA CYS A 67 -5.40 13.44 -1.12
C CYS A 67 -6.86 13.01 -1.34
N ALA A 68 -7.47 12.30 -0.38
CA ALA A 68 -8.84 11.85 -0.47
C ALA A 68 -9.85 13.00 -0.74
N PRO A 69 -9.92 14.07 0.09
CA PRO A 69 -10.86 15.16 -0.15
C PRO A 69 -10.51 15.99 -1.39
N ALA A 70 -9.22 16.15 -1.71
CA ALA A 70 -8.79 16.90 -2.89
C ALA A 70 -9.29 16.23 -4.19
N ILE A 71 -9.18 14.91 -4.29
CA ILE A 71 -9.66 14.14 -5.44
C ILE A 71 -11.18 14.17 -5.51
N ALA A 72 -11.88 13.96 -4.38
CA ALA A 72 -13.34 14.03 -4.36
C ALA A 72 -13.86 15.39 -4.82
N ALA A 73 -13.24 16.49 -4.34
CA ALA A 73 -13.59 17.84 -4.77
C ALA A 73 -13.31 18.06 -6.26
N ALA A 74 -12.14 17.65 -6.75
CA ALA A 74 -11.78 17.79 -8.17
C ALA A 74 -12.76 17.04 -9.09
N GLY A 75 -13.12 15.80 -8.73
CA GLY A 75 -14.11 15.01 -9.47
C GLY A 75 -15.50 15.66 -9.45
N GLY A 76 -15.96 16.14 -8.28
CA GLY A 76 -17.23 16.83 -8.17
C GLY A 76 -17.29 18.14 -8.98
N MET A 77 -16.22 18.92 -8.97
CA MET A 77 -16.13 20.14 -9.78
C MET A 77 -16.15 19.84 -11.28
N LYS A 78 -15.46 18.77 -11.71
CA LYS A 78 -15.45 18.37 -13.11
C LYS A 78 -16.83 17.93 -13.59
N TRP A 79 -17.54 17.18 -12.75
CA TRP A 79 -18.92 16.76 -13.02
C TRP A 79 -19.84 17.97 -13.24
N ILE A 80 -19.76 18.97 -12.35
CA ILE A 80 -20.56 20.20 -12.47
C ILE A 80 -20.24 20.95 -13.77
N GLU A 81 -18.94 21.05 -14.15
CA GLU A 81 -18.53 21.70 -15.40
C GLU A 81 -19.06 20.98 -16.65
N GLU A 82 -19.18 19.66 -16.62
CA GLU A 82 -19.66 18.88 -17.77
C GLU A 82 -21.19 18.88 -17.92
N GLU A 83 -21.93 19.25 -16.86
CA GLU A 83 -23.39 19.39 -16.90
C GLU A 83 -23.87 20.76 -17.45
N GLU A 84 -22.98 21.73 -17.65
CA GLU A 84 -23.25 23.05 -18.24
C GLU A 84 -22.94 23.09 -19.75
#